data_AF-A0A2V5TGR6-F1
#
_entry.id   AF-A0A2V5TGR6-F1
#
_cell.length_a   1.000
_cell.length_b   1.000
_cell.length_c   1.000
_cell.angle_alpha   90.00
_cell.angle_beta   90.00
_cell.angle_gamma   90.00
#
_symmetry.space_group_name_H-M   'P 1'
#
loop_
_entity.id
_entity.type
_entity.pdbx_description
1 polymer ?
#
loop_
_entity_poly.entity_id
_entity_poly.type
_entity_poly.pdbx_seq_one_letter_code
_entity_poly.pdbx_strand_id
1 'polypeptide(L)'
;MLEEAFGRRDHRSRHYQSAARIVGRLARSVEILVSVPCVIFEDDHLLAVNKPAGLNTHAPAPHAGEGIYDWLRHREPRWARLSIIHRLDKETSGVIVFSKTELANRSLTEQFSRGSVRKKYLLLTDRPVRRKELAVKCAVIRAGQKYVARPTHVGGVQAETCFHVVRSSSDGTLIEAEPLTGKTHQIRVHAAASGFPILGDTLYGGAPAARVHLHAQELTLRHPATGGEMTLTASVDFSADTRLTLRSALIDSRETNAHRLIHGASDGWPGWYVDRLGDFLLSQSDQPLTPAQRETLAHWLDVFSLHGSYHKLLTRQVGKTNVAQAHKVLGDDAPAEFVVRENGVEFALGFNEGCSVGLFLDQRDNRRRFLTGHVAAGFALFNAERGTRKAELEILNTFTYTCGFSVCAAKAGARTTSLDLSKKYLEWGKRNFALNQLDPAGHDFIYGDVFAWLRRLAKKQRRFDCVVLDPPTFSRSKQHRAFQAEKDYGELVVAALSVLKGNGVLLASTNAAKLSPQEFLEQVTGAVRAAQRSIIQQHYAPQPPDFPITRAEPAYLKTVWLRVG
;
A
#
# COMPACT_ATOMS: atom_id res chain seq x y z
N MET A 1 -40.71 -9.33 19.75
CA MET A 1 -41.86 -10.23 19.98
C MET A 1 -42.87 -9.91 18.88
N LEU A 2 -43.22 -10.91 18.06
CA LEU A 2 -44.03 -10.89 16.81
C LEU A 2 -43.23 -10.37 15.59
N GLU A 3 -42.67 -11.14 14.66
CA GLU A 3 -42.98 -12.45 14.04
C GLU A 3 -44.29 -12.55 13.23
N GLU A 4 -44.08 -12.77 11.91
CA GLU A 4 -44.89 -13.42 10.88
C GLU A 4 -46.24 -12.83 10.44
N ALA A 5 -46.33 -12.46 9.15
CA ALA A 5 -47.30 -13.05 8.22
C ALA A 5 -47.10 -12.56 6.76
N PHE A 6 -47.50 -13.43 5.84
CA PHE A 6 -47.71 -13.25 4.39
C PHE A 6 -46.59 -13.63 3.42
N GLY A 7 -46.50 -14.95 3.21
CA GLY A 7 -46.22 -15.49 1.89
C GLY A 7 -47.45 -15.45 0.98
N ARG A 8 -47.25 -15.04 -0.28
CA ARG A 8 -48.00 -15.56 -1.44
C ARG A 8 -47.01 -15.79 -2.58
N ARG A 9 -47.00 -17.03 -3.05
CA ARG A 9 -46.25 -17.51 -4.21
C ARG A 9 -46.94 -17.00 -5.48
N ASP A 10 -46.17 -16.53 -6.44
CA ASP A 10 -46.57 -16.60 -7.84
C ASP A 10 -45.45 -17.24 -8.68
N HIS A 11 -45.87 -18.18 -9.51
CA HIS A 11 -45.04 -19.10 -10.29
C HIS A 11 -44.77 -18.50 -11.67
N ARG A 12 -43.54 -18.04 -11.94
CA ARG A 12 -43.03 -17.84 -13.31
C ARG A 12 -41.51 -17.60 -13.32
N SER A 13 -40.71 -18.66 -13.33
CA SER A 13 -39.28 -18.63 -13.74
C SER A 13 -38.63 -20.03 -13.78
N ARG A 14 -39.24 -20.97 -14.51
CA ARG A 14 -38.54 -22.21 -14.90
C ARG A 14 -37.89 -21.97 -16.27
N HIS A 15 -36.69 -21.39 -16.32
CA HIS A 15 -35.71 -21.55 -17.43
C HIS A 15 -34.31 -20.92 -17.19
N TYR A 16 -33.82 -20.85 -15.94
CA TYR A 16 -32.43 -20.45 -15.65
C TYR A 16 -31.75 -21.32 -14.57
N GLN A 17 -32.10 -22.61 -14.51
CA GLN A 17 -31.41 -23.59 -13.64
C GLN A 17 -31.19 -24.91 -14.38
N SER A 18 -30.27 -24.92 -15.36
CA SER A 18 -29.71 -26.18 -15.86
C SER A 18 -28.31 -26.07 -16.49
N ALA A 19 -27.65 -24.91 -16.48
CA ALA A 19 -26.25 -24.78 -16.94
C ALA A 19 -25.21 -24.74 -15.81
N ALA A 20 -25.63 -24.80 -14.54
CA ALA A 20 -24.76 -24.66 -13.36
C ALA A 20 -24.26 -25.98 -12.75
N ARG A 21 -24.33 -27.12 -13.47
CA ARG A 21 -24.04 -28.44 -12.88
C ARG A 21 -23.00 -29.33 -13.59
N ILE A 22 -22.27 -28.82 -14.58
CA ILE A 22 -21.18 -29.57 -15.23
C ILE A 22 -19.95 -28.68 -15.42
N VAL A 23 -19.42 -28.09 -14.34
CA VAL A 23 -18.01 -27.68 -14.21
C VAL A 23 -17.62 -27.80 -12.73
N GLY A 24 -17.92 -28.95 -12.14
CA GLY A 24 -17.77 -29.20 -10.71
C GLY A 24 -16.99 -30.48 -10.45
N ARG A 25 -15.67 -30.46 -10.68
CA ARG A 25 -14.65 -31.32 -10.03
C ARG A 25 -13.31 -31.17 -10.76
N LEU A 26 -12.44 -30.31 -10.21
CA LEU A 26 -10.97 -30.34 -10.20
C LEU A 26 -10.45 -28.90 -10.05
N ALA A 27 -9.54 -28.69 -9.10
CA ALA A 27 -8.97 -27.40 -8.66
C ALA A 27 -9.73 -26.62 -7.55
N ARG A 28 -9.97 -27.27 -6.40
CA ARG A 28 -9.92 -26.54 -5.11
C ARG A 28 -8.45 -26.30 -4.74
N SER A 29 -7.87 -25.29 -5.35
CA SER A 29 -6.68 -24.61 -4.83
C SER A 29 -7.20 -23.37 -4.12
N VAL A 30 -6.78 -23.14 -2.88
CA VAL A 30 -7.21 -22.02 -2.03
C VAL A 30 -7.10 -20.69 -2.79
N GLU A 31 -8.20 -20.20 -3.35
CA GLU A 31 -8.32 -18.79 -3.75
C GLU A 31 -8.47 -18.01 -2.45
N ILE A 32 -7.34 -17.52 -1.92
CA ILE A 32 -7.37 -16.40 -0.99
C ILE A 32 -7.87 -15.20 -1.81
N LEU A 33 -9.19 -15.04 -1.92
CA LEU A 33 -9.79 -13.80 -2.38
C LEU A 33 -9.49 -12.76 -1.30
N VAL A 34 -8.32 -12.13 -1.39
CA VAL A 34 -7.95 -11.00 -0.53
C VAL A 34 -8.99 -9.91 -0.79
N SER A 35 -9.88 -9.72 0.19
CA SER A 35 -10.86 -8.66 0.17
C SER A 35 -10.14 -7.33 0.39
N VAL A 36 -9.95 -6.55 -0.67
CA VAL A 36 -9.33 -5.22 -0.56
C VAL A 36 -10.38 -4.22 -0.03
N PRO A 37 -10.18 -3.61 1.15
CA PRO A 37 -11.24 -2.86 1.83
C PRO A 37 -11.81 -1.66 1.03
N CYS A 38 -10.99 -1.00 0.21
CA CYS A 38 -11.46 0.12 -0.60
C CYS A 38 -12.32 -0.28 -1.81
N VAL A 39 -12.42 -1.56 -2.17
CA VAL A 39 -13.23 -1.99 -3.32
C VAL A 39 -14.71 -1.89 -2.96
N ILE A 40 -15.46 -1.10 -3.73
CA ILE A 40 -16.92 -0.92 -3.54
C ILE A 40 -17.73 -1.72 -4.55
N PHE A 41 -17.17 -2.00 -5.73
CA PHE A 41 -17.82 -2.78 -6.77
C PHE A 41 -16.78 -3.40 -7.71
N GLU A 42 -16.98 -4.64 -8.11
CA GLU A 42 -16.17 -5.32 -9.12
C GLU A 42 -17.03 -6.29 -9.92
N ASP A 43 -16.90 -6.25 -11.24
CA ASP A 43 -17.39 -7.27 -12.17
C ASP A 43 -16.32 -7.56 -13.24
N ASP A 44 -16.69 -8.23 -14.34
CA ASP A 44 -15.75 -8.56 -15.42
C ASP A 44 -15.21 -7.33 -16.17
N HIS A 45 -15.94 -6.23 -16.16
CA HIS A 45 -15.68 -5.03 -16.97
C HIS A 45 -15.13 -3.85 -16.17
N LEU A 46 -15.52 -3.72 -14.91
CA LEU A 46 -15.32 -2.53 -14.08
C LEU A 46 -14.74 -2.88 -12.72
N LEU A 47 -13.93 -1.96 -12.19
CA LEU A 47 -13.54 -1.92 -10.80
C LEU A 47 -13.81 -0.51 -10.26
N ALA A 48 -14.62 -0.41 -9.21
CA ALA A 48 -14.84 0.84 -8.50
C ALA A 48 -14.26 0.74 -7.09
N VAL A 49 -13.59 1.81 -6.65
CA VAL A 49 -13.01 1.89 -5.30
C VAL A 49 -13.34 3.21 -4.63
N ASN A 50 -13.43 3.20 -3.31
CA ASN A 50 -13.42 4.40 -2.47
C ASN A 50 -11.97 4.80 -2.21
N LYS A 51 -11.46 5.78 -2.97
CA LYS A 51 -10.10 6.26 -2.79
C LYS A 51 -10.00 7.06 -1.48
N PRO A 52 -9.08 6.73 -0.55
CA PRO A 52 -8.85 7.55 0.63
C PRO A 52 -8.27 8.92 0.25
N ALA A 53 -8.41 9.91 1.13
CA ALA A 53 -7.70 11.18 1.00
C ALA A 53 -6.19 10.99 1.28
N GLY A 54 -5.36 11.84 0.69
CA GLY A 54 -3.90 11.78 0.81
C GLY A 54 -3.22 10.79 -0.15
N LEU A 55 -3.98 9.96 -0.87
CA LEU A 55 -3.45 9.03 -1.88
C LEU A 55 -3.66 9.57 -3.29
N ASN A 56 -2.62 9.55 -4.14
CA ASN A 56 -2.75 9.95 -5.54
C ASN A 56 -3.60 8.94 -6.34
N THR A 57 -4.18 9.38 -7.45
CA THR A 57 -4.80 8.42 -8.40
C THR A 57 -3.75 7.52 -9.03
N HIS A 58 -2.62 8.08 -9.47
CA HIS A 58 -1.46 7.39 -10.05
C HIS A 58 -0.18 8.03 -9.52
N ALA A 59 0.94 7.30 -9.59
CA ALA A 59 2.24 7.78 -9.14
C ALA A 59 2.60 9.12 -9.82
N PRO A 60 2.95 10.17 -9.05
CA PRO A 60 3.12 11.52 -9.59
C PRO A 60 4.48 11.72 -10.30
N ALA A 61 5.45 10.83 -10.06
CA ALA A 61 6.79 10.86 -10.64
C ALA A 61 7.44 9.47 -10.52
N PRO A 62 8.52 9.18 -11.28
CA PRO A 62 9.32 7.98 -11.07
C PRO A 62 9.79 7.85 -9.62
N HIS A 63 9.76 6.62 -9.09
CA HIS A 63 10.18 6.29 -7.72
C HIS A 63 9.39 6.95 -6.58
N ALA A 64 8.36 7.73 -6.89
CA ALA A 64 7.40 8.20 -5.91
C ALA A 64 6.53 7.04 -5.39
N GLY A 65 5.79 7.30 -4.31
CA GLY A 65 4.79 6.35 -3.82
C GLY A 65 3.71 6.06 -4.87
N GLU A 66 3.21 4.83 -4.86
CA GLU A 66 2.12 4.39 -5.74
C GLU A 66 0.85 5.23 -5.50
N GLY A 67 0.12 5.51 -6.59
CA GLY A 67 -1.28 5.90 -6.47
C GLY A 67 -2.17 4.67 -6.31
N ILE A 68 -3.45 4.87 -6.04
CA ILE A 68 -4.42 3.77 -5.92
C ILE A 68 -4.45 2.89 -7.19
N TYR A 69 -4.28 3.48 -8.37
CA TYR A 69 -4.22 2.76 -9.64
C TYR A 69 -3.04 1.78 -9.68
N ASP A 70 -1.83 2.27 -9.40
CA ASP A 70 -0.61 1.47 -9.46
C ASP A 70 -0.68 0.37 -8.39
N TRP A 71 -1.05 0.74 -7.17
CA TRP A 71 -1.17 -0.17 -6.04
C TRP A 71 -2.15 -1.33 -6.34
N LEU A 72 -3.33 -1.06 -6.90
CA LEU A 72 -4.29 -2.10 -7.30
C LEU A 72 -3.70 -3.03 -8.36
N ARG A 73 -3.07 -2.49 -9.41
CA ARG A 73 -2.47 -3.29 -10.49
C ARG A 73 -1.35 -4.21 -10.00
N HIS A 74 -0.61 -3.77 -8.99
CA HIS A 74 0.47 -4.53 -8.37
C HIS A 74 -0.01 -5.48 -7.27
N ARG A 75 -1.27 -5.32 -6.80
CA ARG A 75 -1.90 -6.26 -5.87
C ARG A 75 -2.34 -7.52 -6.61
N GLU A 76 -3.37 -7.51 -7.43
CA GLU A 76 -3.93 -8.76 -7.96
C GLU A 76 -3.63 -8.96 -9.46
N PRO A 77 -3.31 -10.18 -9.93
CA PRO A 77 -3.14 -10.47 -11.35
C PRO A 77 -4.35 -10.07 -12.20
N ARG A 78 -5.57 -10.28 -11.68
CA ARG A 78 -6.84 -9.89 -12.33
C ARG A 78 -6.98 -8.38 -12.54
N TRP A 79 -6.19 -7.57 -11.85
CA TRP A 79 -6.15 -6.12 -11.97
C TRP A 79 -4.96 -5.62 -12.78
N ALA A 80 -4.09 -6.49 -13.29
CA ALA A 80 -2.88 -6.06 -14.01
C ALA A 80 -3.16 -5.18 -15.25
N ARG A 81 -4.36 -5.30 -15.85
CA ARG A 81 -4.81 -4.60 -17.06
C ARG A 81 -5.78 -3.43 -16.79
N LEU A 82 -5.88 -2.96 -15.55
CA LEU A 82 -6.71 -1.79 -15.25
C LEU A 82 -6.29 -0.58 -16.10
N SER A 83 -7.27 0.21 -16.53
CA SER A 83 -7.05 1.48 -17.23
C SER A 83 -7.80 2.63 -16.53
N ILE A 84 -7.12 3.77 -16.44
CA ILE A 84 -7.64 5.00 -15.81
C ILE A 84 -8.68 5.64 -16.73
N ILE A 85 -9.89 5.86 -16.20
CA ILE A 85 -10.98 6.56 -16.92
C ILE A 85 -11.11 8.00 -16.45
N HIS A 86 -10.96 8.22 -15.16
CA HIS A 86 -10.99 9.54 -14.55
C HIS A 86 -10.07 9.57 -13.33
N ARG A 87 -9.84 10.76 -12.78
CA ARG A 87 -8.92 10.95 -11.67
C ARG A 87 -9.54 11.85 -10.61
N LEU A 88 -9.21 11.56 -9.36
CA LEU A 88 -9.40 12.46 -8.24
C LEU A 88 -8.06 13.05 -7.82
N ASP A 89 -8.08 14.28 -7.32
CA ASP A 89 -6.92 14.92 -6.72
C ASP A 89 -6.45 14.11 -5.49
N LYS A 90 -5.18 14.24 -5.11
CA LYS A 90 -4.58 13.55 -3.96
C LYS A 90 -5.44 13.67 -2.69
N GLU A 91 -5.84 14.91 -2.38
CA GLU A 91 -6.59 15.24 -1.17
C GLU A 91 -8.09 14.92 -1.25
N THR A 92 -8.62 14.70 -2.46
CA THR A 92 -10.04 14.36 -2.65
C THR A 92 -10.25 12.86 -2.47
N SER A 93 -11.15 12.49 -1.57
CA SER A 93 -11.54 11.07 -1.38
C SER A 93 -12.77 10.70 -2.21
N GLY A 94 -13.11 9.42 -2.29
CA GLY A 94 -14.38 8.95 -2.83
C GLY A 94 -14.28 8.09 -4.07
N VAL A 95 -15.40 7.95 -4.78
CA VAL A 95 -15.59 6.99 -5.87
C VAL A 95 -14.66 7.29 -7.04
N ILE A 96 -13.85 6.30 -7.41
CA ILE A 96 -13.11 6.24 -8.67
C ILE A 96 -13.37 4.91 -9.36
N VAL A 97 -13.42 4.93 -10.70
CA VAL A 97 -13.71 3.77 -11.54
C VAL A 97 -12.57 3.53 -12.51
N PHE A 98 -12.19 2.27 -12.61
CA PHE A 98 -11.23 1.74 -13.57
C PHE A 98 -11.93 0.75 -14.51
N SER A 99 -11.47 0.70 -15.74
CA SER A 99 -11.90 -0.33 -16.69
C SER A 99 -10.98 -1.54 -16.62
N LYS A 100 -11.54 -2.74 -16.68
CA LYS A 100 -10.81 -4.03 -16.73
C LYS A 100 -10.67 -4.59 -18.14
N THR A 101 -11.51 -4.13 -19.08
CA THR A 101 -11.57 -4.62 -20.47
C THR A 101 -11.50 -3.46 -21.47
N GLU A 102 -11.08 -3.74 -22.71
CA GLU A 102 -11.06 -2.76 -23.80
C GLU A 102 -12.46 -2.22 -24.13
N LEU A 103 -13.48 -3.09 -24.09
CA LEU A 103 -14.87 -2.70 -24.26
C LEU A 103 -15.29 -1.67 -23.18
N ALA A 104 -14.95 -1.94 -21.92
CA ALA A 104 -15.22 -1.02 -20.83
C ALA A 104 -14.45 0.29 -20.97
N ASN A 105 -13.19 0.22 -21.39
CA ASN A 105 -12.36 1.40 -21.59
C ASN A 105 -12.96 2.34 -22.64
N ARG A 106 -13.33 1.80 -23.81
CA ARG A 106 -13.95 2.57 -24.90
C ARG A 106 -15.27 3.20 -24.46
N SER A 107 -16.19 2.39 -23.91
CA SER A 107 -17.52 2.86 -23.49
C SER A 107 -17.43 3.94 -22.41
N LEU A 108 -16.63 3.72 -21.36
CA LEU A 108 -16.51 4.70 -20.28
C LEU A 108 -15.82 5.97 -20.74
N THR A 109 -14.77 5.88 -21.56
CA THR A 109 -14.11 7.06 -22.12
C THR A 109 -15.12 7.92 -22.89
N GLU A 110 -15.93 7.30 -23.74
CA GLU A 110 -16.99 7.99 -24.47
C GLU A 110 -18.03 8.66 -23.55
N GLN A 111 -18.49 7.96 -22.51
CA GLN A 111 -19.44 8.52 -21.55
C GLN A 111 -18.88 9.73 -20.79
N PHE A 112 -17.62 9.67 -20.36
CA PHE A 112 -16.95 10.79 -19.70
C PHE A 112 -16.71 11.96 -20.64
N SER A 113 -16.30 11.70 -21.89
CA SER A 113 -16.08 12.73 -22.91
C SER A 113 -17.36 13.42 -23.34
N ARG A 114 -18.49 12.69 -23.42
CA ARG A 114 -19.82 13.24 -23.76
C ARG A 114 -20.51 13.92 -22.58
N GLY A 115 -19.97 13.82 -21.37
CA GLY A 115 -20.61 14.37 -20.16
C GLY A 115 -21.90 13.64 -19.75
N SER A 116 -22.11 12.40 -20.19
CA SER A 116 -23.30 11.61 -19.85
C SER A 116 -23.23 10.96 -18.46
N VAL A 117 -22.09 11.12 -17.77
CA VAL A 117 -21.85 10.63 -16.42
C VAL A 117 -22.26 11.70 -15.42
N ARG A 118 -23.10 11.34 -14.44
CA ARG A 118 -23.47 12.24 -13.35
C ARG A 118 -22.54 12.02 -12.16
N LYS A 119 -22.09 13.09 -11.54
CA LYS A 119 -21.16 13.07 -10.42
C LYS A 119 -21.72 13.92 -9.30
N LYS A 120 -21.71 13.38 -8.09
CA LYS A 120 -22.15 14.08 -6.89
C LYS A 120 -21.02 14.08 -5.89
N TYR A 121 -20.68 15.26 -5.41
CA TYR A 121 -19.65 15.46 -4.40
C TYR A 121 -20.27 16.02 -3.12
N LEU A 122 -19.69 15.69 -1.98
CA LEU A 122 -19.93 16.37 -0.72
C LEU A 122 -18.72 17.22 -0.37
N LEU A 123 -18.98 18.44 0.12
CA LEU A 123 -17.97 19.30 0.70
C LEU A 123 -18.45 19.94 1.99
N LEU A 124 -17.53 20.22 2.90
CA LEU A 124 -17.77 20.98 4.13
C LEU A 124 -17.07 22.34 4.04
N THR A 125 -17.74 23.41 4.46
CA THR A 125 -17.16 24.75 4.60
C THR A 125 -17.42 25.30 5.99
N ASP A 126 -16.50 26.10 6.51
CA ASP A 126 -16.64 26.85 7.77
C ASP A 126 -17.41 28.17 7.57
N ARG A 127 -17.83 28.48 6.34
CA ARG A 127 -18.54 29.72 6.00
C ARG A 127 -20.06 29.52 5.96
N PRO A 128 -20.85 30.55 6.35
CA PRO A 128 -22.28 30.53 6.13
C PRO A 128 -22.60 30.66 4.64
N VAL A 129 -23.51 29.81 4.14
CA VAL A 129 -23.97 29.85 2.75
C VAL A 129 -25.41 30.36 2.71
N ARG A 130 -25.59 31.54 2.10
CA ARG A 130 -26.89 32.25 2.14
C ARG A 130 -27.95 31.64 1.21
N ARG A 131 -27.53 31.05 0.10
CA ARG A 131 -28.44 30.47 -0.90
C ARG A 131 -28.49 28.96 -0.75
N LYS A 132 -29.70 28.40 -0.66
CA LYS A 132 -29.89 26.94 -0.61
C LYS A 132 -29.39 26.26 -1.88
N GLU A 133 -29.58 26.91 -3.03
CA GLU A 133 -29.11 26.45 -4.34
C GLU A 133 -28.32 27.55 -5.05
N LEU A 134 -27.20 27.15 -5.68
CA LEU A 134 -26.34 28.07 -6.42
C LEU A 134 -25.71 27.37 -7.63
N ALA A 135 -25.99 27.86 -8.83
CA ALA A 135 -25.26 27.47 -10.05
C ALA A 135 -24.13 28.48 -10.30
N VAL A 136 -22.90 27.98 -10.48
CA VAL A 136 -21.72 28.80 -10.74
C VAL A 136 -21.16 28.45 -12.11
N LYS A 137 -21.13 29.45 -13.01
CA LYS A 137 -20.55 29.38 -14.35
C LYS A 137 -19.37 30.33 -14.46
N CYS A 138 -18.17 29.79 -14.67
CA CYS A 138 -16.99 30.63 -14.90
C CYS A 138 -15.97 29.93 -15.82
N ALA A 139 -15.03 30.71 -16.36
CA ALA A 139 -13.85 30.16 -17.01
C ALA A 139 -12.81 29.80 -15.94
N VAL A 140 -12.32 28.55 -15.96
CA VAL A 140 -11.27 28.08 -15.04
C VAL A 140 -9.93 28.11 -15.76
N ILE A 141 -8.99 28.91 -15.26
CA ILE A 141 -7.68 29.14 -15.89
C ILE A 141 -6.55 28.79 -14.90
N ARG A 142 -5.49 28.14 -15.38
CA ARG A 142 -4.31 27.87 -14.58
C ARG A 142 -3.51 29.17 -14.34
N ALA A 143 -3.20 29.46 -13.08
CA ALA A 143 -2.36 30.58 -12.64
C ALA A 143 -1.28 30.04 -11.68
N GLY A 144 -0.11 29.73 -12.23
CA GLY A 144 0.98 29.10 -11.48
C GLY A 144 0.61 27.71 -10.95
N GLN A 145 0.63 27.57 -9.62
CA GLN A 145 0.26 26.32 -8.92
C GLN A 145 -1.25 26.19 -8.66
N LYS A 146 -2.04 27.22 -8.91
CA LYS A 146 -3.50 27.23 -8.66
C LYS A 146 -4.28 27.35 -9.97
N TYR A 147 -5.59 27.16 -9.87
CA TYR A 147 -6.54 27.59 -10.88
C TYR A 147 -7.35 28.78 -10.35
N VAL A 148 -7.79 29.67 -11.21
CA VAL A 148 -8.59 30.84 -10.83
C VAL A 148 -9.86 30.91 -11.66
N ALA A 149 -10.94 31.39 -11.04
CA ALA A 149 -12.17 31.73 -11.73
C ALA A 149 -11.98 33.06 -12.47
N ARG A 150 -12.34 33.09 -13.75
CA ARG A 150 -12.45 34.31 -14.56
C ARG A 150 -13.84 34.40 -15.19
N PRO A 151 -14.29 35.62 -15.53
CA PRO A 151 -15.53 35.78 -16.28
C PRO A 151 -15.49 34.95 -17.57
N THR A 152 -16.64 34.43 -18.00
CA THR A 152 -16.77 33.48 -19.12
C THR A 152 -16.26 34.03 -20.46
N HIS A 153 -16.18 35.36 -20.61
CA HIS A 153 -15.72 36.04 -21.82
C HIS A 153 -14.19 36.22 -21.92
N VAL A 154 -13.41 35.94 -20.88
CA VAL A 154 -11.95 36.23 -20.81
C VAL A 154 -11.09 35.10 -21.43
N GLY A 155 -11.71 34.14 -22.13
CA GLY A 155 -11.03 32.92 -22.56
C GLY A 155 -10.76 31.96 -21.40
N GLY A 156 -10.44 30.70 -21.71
CA GLY A 156 -10.33 29.62 -20.73
C GLY A 156 -11.43 28.57 -20.87
N VAL A 157 -11.36 27.51 -20.06
CA VAL A 157 -12.28 26.39 -20.20
C VAL A 157 -13.53 26.64 -19.36
N GLN A 158 -14.67 26.72 -20.03
CA GLN A 158 -15.96 26.92 -19.37
C GLN A 158 -16.25 25.77 -18.41
N ALA A 159 -16.68 26.13 -17.22
CA ALA A 159 -17.01 25.19 -16.17
C ALA A 159 -18.31 25.58 -15.47
N GLU A 160 -19.11 24.58 -15.11
CA GLU A 160 -20.38 24.75 -14.41
C GLU A 160 -20.52 23.75 -13.27
N THR A 161 -20.83 24.26 -12.08
CA THR A 161 -21.13 23.45 -10.89
C THR A 161 -22.43 23.95 -10.25
N CYS A 162 -23.33 23.03 -9.94
CA CYS A 162 -24.50 23.29 -9.12
C CYS A 162 -24.20 22.90 -7.68
N PHE A 163 -24.46 23.80 -6.74
CA PHE A 163 -24.34 23.57 -5.31
C PHE A 163 -25.71 23.53 -4.65
N HIS A 164 -25.90 22.58 -3.74
CA HIS A 164 -27.09 22.46 -2.90
C HIS A 164 -26.69 22.33 -1.43
N VAL A 165 -27.19 23.21 -0.57
CA VAL A 165 -26.94 23.14 0.87
C VAL A 165 -27.74 21.97 1.45
N VAL A 166 -27.04 20.96 1.98
CA VAL A 166 -27.64 19.77 2.59
C VAL A 166 -27.98 20.05 4.05
N ARG A 167 -27.04 20.63 4.80
CA ARG A 167 -27.19 20.95 6.22
C ARG A 167 -26.29 22.11 6.61
N SER A 168 -26.81 23.01 7.44
CA SER A 168 -26.01 24.05 8.11
C SER A 168 -26.03 23.81 9.61
N SER A 169 -24.87 23.79 10.25
CA SER A 169 -24.72 23.71 11.72
C SER A 169 -23.65 24.68 12.22
N SER A 170 -23.42 24.73 13.53
CA SER A 170 -22.32 25.47 14.16
C SER A 170 -20.94 25.02 13.65
N ASP A 171 -20.83 23.74 13.28
CA ASP A 171 -19.57 23.10 12.89
C ASP A 171 -19.27 23.27 11.39
N GLY A 172 -20.16 23.96 10.66
CA GLY A 172 -20.00 24.26 9.25
C GLY A 172 -21.25 23.98 8.41
N THR A 173 -21.13 24.24 7.11
CA THR A 173 -22.18 23.99 6.12
C THR A 173 -21.76 22.82 5.22
N LEU A 174 -22.54 21.74 5.24
CA LEU A 174 -22.41 20.60 4.33
C LEU A 174 -23.14 20.91 3.04
N ILE A 175 -22.43 20.81 1.93
CA ILE A 175 -22.90 21.17 0.60
C ILE A 175 -22.68 20.01 -0.35
N GLU A 176 -23.71 19.72 -1.14
CA GLU A 176 -23.63 18.86 -2.29
C GLU A 176 -23.19 19.68 -3.51
N ALA A 177 -22.24 19.16 -4.29
CA ALA A 177 -21.74 19.78 -5.50
C ALA A 177 -21.86 18.82 -6.68
N GLU A 178 -22.56 19.25 -7.72
CA GLU A 178 -22.73 18.53 -8.99
C GLU A 178 -21.98 19.28 -10.10
N PRO A 179 -20.76 18.86 -10.46
CA PRO A 179 -20.03 19.46 -11.56
C PRO A 179 -20.57 18.94 -12.90
N LEU A 180 -21.26 19.82 -13.66
CA LEU A 180 -21.79 19.50 -15.00
C LEU A 180 -20.69 19.43 -16.07
N THR A 181 -19.54 20.02 -15.77
CA THR A 181 -18.30 19.90 -16.53
C THR A 181 -17.24 19.17 -15.70
N GLY A 182 -16.19 18.62 -16.33
CA GLY A 182 -15.11 17.91 -15.62
C GLY A 182 -13.76 18.61 -15.68
N LYS A 183 -13.60 19.78 -15.03
CA LYS A 183 -12.33 20.54 -15.04
C LYS A 183 -11.53 20.38 -13.74
N THR A 184 -10.21 20.47 -13.85
CA THR A 184 -9.28 20.37 -12.72
C THR A 184 -9.60 21.43 -11.67
N HIS A 185 -9.71 21.02 -10.40
CA HIS A 185 -10.05 21.88 -9.26
C HIS A 185 -11.37 22.66 -9.38
N GLN A 186 -12.26 22.32 -10.31
CA GLN A 186 -13.46 23.09 -10.61
C GLN A 186 -14.31 23.40 -9.38
N ILE A 187 -14.67 22.39 -8.58
CA ILE A 187 -15.48 22.55 -7.37
C ILE A 187 -14.79 23.48 -6.38
N ARG A 188 -13.48 23.30 -6.18
CA ARG A 188 -12.65 24.09 -5.25
C ARG A 188 -12.61 25.57 -5.65
N VAL A 189 -12.38 25.83 -6.94
CA VAL A 189 -12.37 27.17 -7.54
C VAL A 189 -13.75 27.84 -7.41
N HIS A 190 -14.82 27.13 -7.75
CA HIS A 190 -16.18 27.68 -7.72
C HIS A 190 -16.66 27.98 -6.30
N ALA A 191 -16.38 27.08 -5.34
CA ALA A 191 -16.72 27.28 -3.93
C ALA A 191 -16.00 28.51 -3.35
N ALA A 192 -14.69 28.65 -3.62
CA ALA A 192 -13.92 29.82 -3.20
C ALA A 192 -14.40 31.12 -3.86
N ALA A 193 -14.66 31.11 -5.18
CA ALA A 193 -15.17 32.28 -5.89
C ALA A 193 -16.57 32.71 -5.41
N SER A 194 -17.33 31.78 -4.83
CA SER A 194 -18.66 32.02 -4.28
C SER A 194 -18.64 32.43 -2.79
N GLY A 195 -17.45 32.58 -2.19
CA GLY A 195 -17.28 33.04 -0.82
C GLY A 195 -17.37 31.96 0.26
N PHE A 196 -17.40 30.67 -0.12
CA PHE A 196 -17.44 29.54 0.81
C PHE A 196 -16.36 28.50 0.45
N PRO A 197 -15.07 28.84 0.56
CA PRO A 197 -14.00 27.88 0.28
C PRO A 197 -14.14 26.61 1.14
N ILE A 198 -13.65 25.49 0.61
CA ILE A 198 -13.76 24.17 1.25
C ILE A 198 -12.86 24.13 2.48
N LEU A 199 -13.37 23.60 3.60
CA LEU A 199 -12.61 23.41 4.83
C LEU A 199 -11.39 22.51 4.59
N GLY A 200 -10.23 22.96 5.09
CA GLY A 200 -8.93 22.34 4.88
C GLY A 200 -8.28 22.66 3.54
N ASP A 201 -8.97 23.37 2.64
CA ASP A 201 -8.41 23.78 1.35
C ASP A 201 -7.70 25.15 1.44
N THR A 202 -6.56 25.16 2.13
CA THR A 202 -5.74 26.38 2.32
C THR A 202 -5.25 26.97 0.99
N LEU A 203 -5.13 26.14 -0.05
CA LEU A 203 -4.79 26.60 -1.40
C LEU A 203 -5.87 27.54 -1.96
N TYR A 204 -7.13 27.35 -1.60
CA TYR A 204 -8.27 28.13 -2.08
C TYR A 204 -8.91 29.02 -1.00
N GLY A 205 -8.22 29.23 0.13
CA GLY A 205 -8.64 30.17 1.18
C GLY A 205 -9.55 29.55 2.25
N GLY A 206 -9.70 28.23 2.28
CA GLY A 206 -10.37 27.52 3.37
C GLY A 206 -9.54 27.55 4.66
N ALA A 207 -10.22 27.49 5.81
CA ALA A 207 -9.52 27.35 7.09
C ALA A 207 -8.70 26.05 7.13
N PRO A 208 -7.52 26.03 7.76
CA PRO A 208 -6.73 24.81 7.93
C PRO A 208 -7.50 23.71 8.65
N ALA A 209 -7.34 22.47 8.20
CA ALA A 209 -7.90 21.28 8.83
C ALA A 209 -7.01 20.07 8.52
N ALA A 210 -7.28 18.91 9.14
CA ALA A 210 -6.51 17.68 8.94
C ALA A 210 -6.55 17.13 7.50
N ARG A 211 -7.51 17.58 6.68
CA ARG A 211 -7.71 17.21 5.28
C ARG A 211 -8.52 18.26 4.53
N VAL A 212 -8.46 18.21 3.20
CA VAL A 212 -9.48 18.85 2.36
C VAL A 212 -10.80 18.08 2.52
N HIS A 213 -11.85 18.81 2.89
CA HIS A 213 -13.20 18.28 3.09
C HIS A 213 -13.96 18.22 1.77
N LEU A 214 -13.46 17.44 0.82
CA LEU A 214 -14.09 17.18 -0.46
C LEU A 214 -14.11 15.67 -0.72
N HIS A 215 -15.30 15.15 -1.05
CA HIS A 215 -15.53 13.72 -1.27
C HIS A 215 -16.39 13.49 -2.52
N ALA A 216 -15.94 12.61 -3.41
CA ALA A 216 -16.73 12.11 -4.54
C ALA A 216 -17.70 11.04 -4.04
N GLN A 217 -18.90 11.47 -3.64
CA GLN A 217 -19.90 10.64 -2.97
C GLN A 217 -20.56 9.65 -3.93
N GLU A 218 -20.97 10.11 -5.13
CA GLU A 218 -21.68 9.27 -6.09
C GLU A 218 -21.20 9.46 -7.53
N LEU A 219 -21.22 8.36 -8.27
CA LEU A 219 -20.94 8.32 -9.70
C LEU A 219 -22.01 7.48 -10.40
N THR A 220 -22.82 8.11 -11.24
CA THR A 220 -23.81 7.42 -12.08
C THR A 220 -23.33 7.34 -13.52
N LEU A 221 -23.30 6.13 -14.06
CA LEU A 221 -22.84 5.81 -15.42
C LEU A 221 -23.70 4.70 -16.03
N ARG A 222 -23.54 4.43 -17.33
CA ARG A 222 -24.09 3.24 -17.98
C ARG A 222 -23.05 2.12 -17.96
N HIS A 223 -23.45 0.95 -17.49
CA HIS A 223 -22.57 -0.21 -17.46
C HIS A 223 -22.11 -0.56 -18.88
N PRO A 224 -20.80 -0.74 -19.15
CA PRO A 224 -20.28 -0.89 -20.52
C PRO A 224 -20.83 -2.06 -21.33
N ALA A 225 -21.11 -3.20 -20.71
CA ALA A 225 -21.63 -4.38 -21.41
C ALA A 225 -23.16 -4.39 -21.54
N THR A 226 -23.89 -4.09 -20.47
CA THR A 226 -25.37 -4.17 -20.44
C THR A 226 -26.07 -2.88 -20.88
N GLY A 227 -25.39 -1.72 -20.87
CA GLY A 227 -25.98 -0.41 -21.15
C GLY A 227 -26.93 0.14 -20.06
N GLY A 228 -27.20 -0.65 -19.02
CA GLY A 228 -28.04 -0.28 -17.88
C GLY A 228 -27.41 0.83 -17.05
N GLU A 229 -28.23 1.75 -16.54
CA GLU A 229 -27.75 2.78 -15.61
C GLU A 229 -27.39 2.13 -14.26
N MET A 230 -26.27 2.56 -13.69
CA MET A 230 -25.82 2.14 -12.36
C MET A 230 -25.23 3.33 -11.61
N THR A 231 -25.44 3.35 -10.30
CA THR A 231 -24.87 4.35 -9.39
C THR A 231 -23.94 3.68 -8.41
N LEU A 232 -22.71 4.18 -8.34
CA LEU A 232 -21.69 3.77 -7.39
C LEU A 232 -21.60 4.82 -6.30
N THR A 233 -21.61 4.39 -5.04
CA THR A 233 -21.63 5.29 -3.87
C THR A 233 -20.51 4.96 -2.90
N ALA A 234 -19.90 5.98 -2.32
CA ALA A 234 -18.99 5.86 -1.18
C ALA A 234 -19.42 6.88 -0.12
N SER A 235 -19.58 6.45 1.13
CA SER A 235 -19.88 7.35 2.25
C SER A 235 -18.60 7.97 2.81
N VAL A 236 -18.75 9.15 3.42
CA VAL A 236 -17.67 9.85 4.12
C VAL A 236 -18.09 10.25 5.52
N ASP A 237 -17.18 10.03 6.46
CA ASP A 237 -17.14 10.73 7.73
C ASP A 237 -15.97 11.71 7.68
N PHE A 238 -16.28 13.01 7.66
CA PHE A 238 -15.26 14.05 7.62
C PHE A 238 -14.53 14.23 8.97
N SER A 239 -15.11 13.74 10.07
CA SER A 239 -14.50 13.79 11.40
C SER A 239 -13.50 12.65 11.65
N ALA A 240 -13.54 11.60 10.82
CA ALA A 240 -12.66 10.45 10.96
C ALA A 240 -11.18 10.82 10.74
N ASP A 241 -10.31 10.18 11.53
CA ASP A 241 -8.86 10.35 11.40
C ASP A 241 -8.37 9.92 10.01
N THR A 242 -7.80 10.87 9.27
CA THR A 242 -7.32 10.67 7.90
C THR A 242 -6.21 9.65 7.82
N ARG A 243 -5.40 9.57 8.87
CA ARG A 243 -4.30 8.61 8.98
C ARG A 243 -4.88 7.22 9.02
N LEU A 244 -5.87 6.99 9.89
CA LEU A 244 -6.52 5.68 10.05
C LEU A 244 -7.32 5.29 8.80
N THR A 245 -8.09 6.20 8.22
CA THR A 245 -8.88 5.93 7.00
C THR A 245 -8.01 5.56 5.80
N LEU A 246 -6.81 6.14 5.66
CA LEU A 246 -5.85 5.72 4.63
C LEU A 246 -5.43 4.25 4.83
N ARG A 247 -5.10 3.86 6.06
CA ARG A 247 -4.63 2.49 6.34
C ARG A 247 -5.77 1.48 6.22
N SER A 248 -6.94 1.76 6.79
CA SER A 248 -8.08 0.85 6.73
C SER A 248 -8.64 0.66 5.32
N ALA A 249 -8.44 1.62 4.41
CA ALA A 249 -8.80 1.47 3.00
C ALA A 249 -7.91 0.46 2.24
N LEU A 250 -6.67 0.25 2.69
CA LEU A 250 -5.65 -0.51 1.94
C LEU A 250 -5.19 -1.79 2.66
N ILE A 251 -5.37 -1.85 3.97
CA ILE A 251 -4.94 -2.94 4.84
C ILE A 251 -6.18 -3.61 5.42
N ASP A 252 -6.41 -4.86 5.03
CA ASP A 252 -7.47 -5.68 5.62
C ASP A 252 -7.05 -6.13 7.03
N SER A 253 -7.74 -5.64 8.06
CA SER A 253 -7.46 -5.96 9.47
C SER A 253 -7.68 -7.43 9.81
N ARG A 254 -8.46 -8.17 9.01
CA ARG A 254 -8.62 -9.62 9.16
C ARG A 254 -7.33 -10.34 8.79
N GLU A 255 -6.61 -9.85 7.78
CA GLU A 255 -5.37 -10.47 7.30
C GLU A 255 -4.11 -9.83 7.89
N THR A 256 -4.18 -8.59 8.38
CA THR A 256 -3.01 -7.84 8.85
C THR A 256 -3.34 -6.98 10.07
N ASN A 257 -2.77 -7.34 11.23
CA ASN A 257 -2.82 -6.53 12.45
C ASN A 257 -1.46 -5.91 12.83
N ALA A 258 -0.48 -5.97 11.91
CA ALA A 258 0.82 -5.31 12.02
C ALA A 258 1.04 -4.28 10.90
N HIS A 259 1.00 -2.98 11.22
CA HIS A 259 1.18 -1.90 10.25
C HIS A 259 1.49 -0.54 10.89
N ARG A 260 1.99 0.40 10.09
CA ARG A 260 2.34 1.78 10.50
C ARG A 260 1.09 2.64 10.62
N LEU A 261 0.84 3.19 11.82
CA LEU A 261 -0.25 4.13 12.09
C LEU A 261 0.15 5.60 11.89
N ILE A 262 1.37 5.97 12.32
CA ILE A 262 1.93 7.32 12.14
C ILE A 262 3.31 7.21 11.52
N HIS A 263 3.53 7.90 10.42
CA HIS A 263 4.79 7.97 9.69
C HIS A 263 5.34 9.41 9.66
N GLY A 264 5.77 9.89 10.83
CA GLY A 264 6.52 11.14 10.93
C GLY A 264 5.78 12.35 10.38
N ALA A 265 6.51 13.18 9.65
CA ALA A 265 6.00 14.43 9.09
C ALA A 265 4.91 14.21 8.03
N SER A 266 4.87 13.04 7.38
CA SER A 266 3.83 12.72 6.39
C SER A 266 2.43 12.59 7.01
N ASP A 267 2.34 12.24 8.29
CA ASP A 267 1.09 12.15 9.04
C ASP A 267 0.92 13.32 10.04
N GLY A 268 1.68 14.41 9.84
CA GLY A 268 1.59 15.63 10.64
C GLY A 268 2.36 15.63 11.96
N TRP A 269 3.18 14.60 12.23
CA TRP A 269 3.95 14.47 13.47
C TRP A 269 5.44 14.24 13.20
N PRO A 270 6.21 15.28 12.82
CA PRO A 270 7.63 15.14 12.50
C PRO A 270 8.43 14.43 13.60
N GLY A 271 9.20 13.42 13.21
CA GLY A 271 10.06 12.67 14.14
C GLY A 271 9.36 11.65 15.03
N TRP A 272 8.03 11.48 14.91
CA TRP A 272 7.27 10.50 15.67
C TRP A 272 6.64 9.43 14.79
N TYR A 273 6.83 8.18 15.18
CA TYR A 273 6.36 7.02 14.42
C TYR A 273 5.62 6.07 15.35
N VAL A 274 4.50 5.53 14.89
CA VAL A 274 3.70 4.57 15.68
C VAL A 274 3.35 3.38 14.81
N ASP A 275 3.67 2.18 15.29
CA ASP A 275 3.25 0.91 14.72
C ASP A 275 2.16 0.27 15.57
N ARG A 276 1.14 -0.30 14.94
CA ARG A 276 0.28 -1.30 15.57
C ARG A 276 0.93 -2.66 15.35
N LEU A 277 1.08 -3.43 16.43
CA LEU A 277 1.69 -4.75 16.44
C LEU A 277 0.80 -5.71 17.22
N GLY A 278 -0.20 -6.29 16.54
CA GLY A 278 -1.21 -7.12 17.21
C GLY A 278 -2.04 -6.28 18.18
N ASP A 279 -1.99 -6.66 19.45
CA ASP A 279 -2.72 -6.02 20.55
C ASP A 279 -1.91 -4.93 21.25
N PHE A 280 -0.80 -4.48 20.64
CA PHE A 280 0.08 -3.47 21.22
C PHE A 280 0.40 -2.34 20.23
N LEU A 281 0.72 -1.17 20.77
CA LEU A 281 1.30 -0.04 20.04
C LEU A 281 2.79 0.10 20.34
N LEU A 282 3.59 0.33 19.31
CA LEU A 282 4.99 0.72 19.43
C LEU A 282 5.20 2.13 18.91
N SER A 283 5.43 3.05 19.84
CA SER A 283 5.80 4.44 19.59
C SER A 283 7.32 4.59 19.50
N GLN A 284 7.81 5.37 18.56
CA GLN A 284 9.23 5.63 18.34
C GLN A 284 9.47 7.11 18.03
N SER A 285 10.43 7.73 18.71
CA SER A 285 10.91 9.09 18.41
C SER A 285 12.31 9.29 18.97
N ASP A 286 13.02 10.33 18.53
CA ASP A 286 14.32 10.71 19.09
C ASP A 286 14.19 11.53 20.40
N GLN A 287 12.98 11.98 20.73
CA GLN A 287 12.62 12.68 21.96
C GLN A 287 11.62 11.86 22.79
N PRO A 288 11.52 12.10 24.12
CA PRO A 288 10.45 11.56 24.94
C PRO A 288 9.05 11.97 24.44
N LEU A 289 8.04 11.15 24.74
CA LEU A 289 6.65 11.44 24.35
C LEU A 289 6.10 12.71 25.00
N THR A 290 5.54 13.58 24.17
CA THR A 290 4.77 14.76 24.60
C THR A 290 3.42 14.35 25.19
N PRO A 291 2.73 15.23 25.96
CA PRO A 291 1.38 14.95 26.47
C PRO A 291 0.39 14.58 25.36
N ALA A 292 0.37 15.31 24.24
CA ALA A 292 -0.53 15.05 23.11
C ALA A 292 -0.26 13.69 22.44
N GLN A 293 1.01 13.27 22.36
CA GLN A 293 1.36 11.96 21.85
C GLN A 293 0.89 10.84 22.79
N ARG A 294 1.01 11.02 24.10
CA ARG A 294 0.50 10.06 25.11
C ARG A 294 -1.02 9.96 25.05
N GLU A 295 -1.72 11.08 24.93
CA GLU A 295 -3.18 11.12 24.79
C GLU A 295 -3.65 10.41 23.50
N THR A 296 -2.95 10.63 22.38
CA THR A 296 -3.22 9.92 21.12
C THR A 296 -3.04 8.41 21.28
N LEU A 297 -1.98 7.96 21.96
CA LEU A 297 -1.77 6.54 22.23
C LEU A 297 -2.89 5.96 23.10
N ALA A 298 -3.29 6.67 24.17
CA ALA A 298 -4.39 6.26 25.05
C ALA A 298 -5.70 6.10 24.26
N HIS A 299 -6.05 7.13 23.47
CA HIS A 299 -7.23 7.10 22.61
C HIS A 299 -7.23 5.90 21.65
N TRP A 300 -6.07 5.56 21.07
CA TRP A 300 -5.96 4.41 20.17
C TRP A 300 -5.96 3.06 20.87
N LEU A 301 -5.54 2.97 22.14
CA LEU A 301 -5.77 1.76 22.92
C LEU A 301 -7.27 1.48 23.05
N ASP A 302 -8.08 2.52 23.29
CA ASP A 302 -9.54 2.39 23.39
C ASP A 302 -10.18 2.07 22.02
N VAL A 303 -9.88 2.87 20.99
CA VAL A 303 -10.46 2.73 19.64
C VAL A 303 -10.21 1.35 19.04
N PHE A 304 -9.03 0.78 19.27
CA PHE A 304 -8.65 -0.52 18.74
C PHE A 304 -8.80 -1.66 19.75
N SER A 305 -9.21 -1.36 20.99
CA SER A 305 -9.29 -2.31 22.11
C SER A 305 -7.98 -3.09 22.31
N LEU A 306 -6.87 -2.37 22.42
CA LEU A 306 -5.51 -2.91 22.56
C LEU A 306 -5.09 -3.00 24.03
N HIS A 307 -4.18 -3.92 24.34
CA HIS A 307 -3.73 -4.17 25.72
C HIS A 307 -2.74 -3.13 26.24
N GLY A 308 -1.85 -2.60 25.39
CA GLY A 308 -0.84 -1.66 25.88
C GLY A 308 -0.03 -0.94 24.80
N SER A 309 0.72 0.06 25.24
CA SER A 309 1.62 0.83 24.38
C SER A 309 3.03 0.92 24.96
N TYR A 310 4.01 0.88 24.06
CA TYR A 310 5.43 0.92 24.34
C TYR A 310 6.07 2.10 23.62
N HIS A 311 7.16 2.63 24.17
CA HIS A 311 7.92 3.70 23.55
C HIS A 311 9.41 3.37 23.50
N LYS A 312 10.02 3.62 22.34
CA LYS A 312 11.45 3.42 22.10
C LYS A 312 12.09 4.71 21.62
N LEU A 313 13.13 5.14 22.34
CA LEU A 313 13.95 6.28 21.94
C LEU A 313 14.89 5.88 20.80
N LEU A 314 14.85 6.63 19.70
CA LEU A 314 15.72 6.46 18.55
C LEU A 314 17.07 7.14 18.81
N THR A 315 17.99 6.44 19.46
CA THR A 315 19.37 6.93 19.64
C THR A 315 20.16 6.78 18.33
N ARG A 316 20.32 7.88 17.59
CA ARG A 316 21.23 7.97 16.43
C ARG A 316 22.70 7.97 16.90
N GLN A 317 23.22 6.84 17.38
CA GLN A 317 24.66 6.68 17.60
C GLN A 317 25.18 5.46 16.82
N VAL A 318 25.75 5.74 15.66
CA VAL A 318 26.49 4.77 14.86
C VAL A 318 27.66 4.25 15.69
N GLY A 319 27.71 2.93 15.95
CA GLY A 319 28.85 2.27 16.59
C GLY A 319 28.82 2.12 18.12
N LYS A 320 27.74 2.52 18.81
CA LYS A 320 27.54 2.21 20.24
C LYS A 320 26.43 1.17 20.45
N THR A 321 26.69 0.19 21.30
CA THR A 321 25.87 -0.99 21.61
C THR A 321 24.67 -0.73 22.52
N ASN A 322 24.54 0.48 23.09
CA ASN A 322 23.38 0.82 23.93
C ASN A 322 22.20 1.28 23.06
N VAL A 323 21.50 0.28 22.56
CA VAL A 323 20.21 0.43 21.91
C VAL A 323 19.17 0.59 23.00
N ALA A 324 18.47 1.72 23.04
CA ALA A 324 17.38 1.91 23.98
C ALA A 324 16.31 0.83 23.74
N GLN A 325 15.96 0.06 24.76
CA GLN A 325 14.85 -0.88 24.69
C GLN A 325 13.52 -0.12 24.70
N ALA A 326 12.48 -0.74 24.15
CA ALA A 326 11.14 -0.19 24.26
C ALA A 326 10.66 -0.36 25.72
N HIS A 327 10.17 0.72 26.33
CA HIS A 327 9.60 0.68 27.67
C HIS A 327 8.08 0.87 27.60
N LYS A 328 7.36 0.26 28.54
CA LYS A 328 5.91 0.42 28.62
C LYS A 328 5.54 1.87 28.92
N VAL A 329 4.48 2.35 28.29
CA VAL A 329 3.93 3.71 28.45
C VAL A 329 2.56 3.66 29.11
N LEU A 330 1.65 2.84 28.57
CA LEU A 330 0.25 2.71 29.02
C LEU A 330 -0.20 1.25 28.91
N GLY A 331 -1.19 0.87 29.72
CA GLY A 331 -1.84 -0.44 29.68
C GLY A 331 -1.02 -1.57 30.30
N ASP A 332 -1.29 -2.79 29.83
CA ASP A 332 -0.73 -4.03 30.34
C ASP A 332 0.67 -4.31 29.78
N ASP A 333 1.43 -5.15 30.49
CA ASP A 333 2.71 -5.64 29.98
C ASP A 333 2.48 -6.67 28.87
N ALA A 334 3.17 -6.46 27.75
CA ALA A 334 3.31 -7.47 26.72
C ALA A 334 4.09 -8.68 27.24
N PRO A 335 3.71 -9.90 26.83
CA PRO A 335 4.54 -11.07 27.08
C PRO A 335 5.92 -10.90 26.41
N ALA A 336 6.90 -11.69 26.86
CA ALA A 336 8.26 -11.65 26.31
C ALA A 336 8.28 -11.84 24.77
N GLU A 337 7.36 -12.66 24.27
CA GLU A 337 7.07 -12.87 22.85
C GLU A 337 5.55 -12.87 22.64
N PHE A 338 5.11 -12.21 21.57
CA PHE A 338 3.72 -12.20 21.11
C PHE A 338 3.66 -12.39 19.59
N VAL A 339 2.49 -12.79 19.10
CA VAL A 339 2.29 -13.07 17.67
C VAL A 339 1.53 -11.93 17.02
N VAL A 340 1.97 -11.53 15.83
CA VAL A 340 1.23 -10.65 14.93
C VAL A 340 0.92 -11.36 13.62
N ARG A 341 -0.07 -10.86 12.90
CA ARG A 341 -0.49 -11.35 11.59
C ARG A 341 -0.23 -10.30 10.52
N GLU A 342 0.37 -10.71 9.42
CA GLU A 342 0.62 -9.90 8.23
C GLU A 342 0.31 -10.72 6.97
N ASN A 343 -0.63 -10.25 6.15
CA ASN A 343 -1.12 -10.95 4.96
C ASN A 343 -1.50 -12.43 5.23
N GLY A 344 -2.14 -12.71 6.37
CA GLY A 344 -2.51 -14.06 6.78
C GLY A 344 -1.33 -14.93 7.24
N VAL A 345 -0.15 -14.36 7.44
CA VAL A 345 1.06 -15.03 7.94
C VAL A 345 1.36 -14.57 9.35
N GLU A 346 1.68 -15.52 10.23
CA GLU A 346 1.96 -15.23 11.63
C GLU A 346 3.46 -15.03 11.87
N PHE A 347 3.80 -14.03 12.68
CA PHE A 347 5.19 -13.73 13.05
C PHE A 347 5.29 -13.47 14.55
N ALA A 348 6.27 -14.09 15.19
CA ALA A 348 6.63 -13.79 16.57
C ALA A 348 7.42 -12.48 16.64
N LEU A 349 7.03 -11.60 17.55
CA LEU A 349 7.65 -10.32 17.87
C LEU A 349 7.98 -10.24 19.36
N GLY A 350 8.90 -9.33 19.71
CA GLY A 350 9.25 -9.02 21.10
C GLY A 350 9.85 -7.62 21.25
N PHE A 351 9.46 -6.90 22.31
CA PHE A 351 9.92 -5.52 22.55
C PHE A 351 11.35 -5.42 23.08
N ASN A 352 11.87 -6.51 23.66
CA ASN A 352 13.17 -6.55 24.34
C ASN A 352 14.32 -7.06 23.45
N GLU A 353 14.10 -7.14 22.13
CA GLU A 353 14.95 -7.87 21.17
C GLU A 353 16.05 -7.01 20.51
N GLY A 354 16.49 -5.93 21.18
CA GLY A 354 17.55 -5.04 20.71
C GLY A 354 17.06 -3.93 19.75
N CYS A 355 17.67 -3.79 18.57
CA CYS A 355 17.37 -2.70 17.61
C CYS A 355 16.01 -2.80 16.92
N SER A 356 15.48 -4.01 16.74
CA SER A 356 14.22 -4.27 16.05
C SER A 356 13.33 -5.18 16.90
N VAL A 357 12.06 -5.28 16.54
CA VAL A 357 11.04 -6.01 17.32
C VAL A 357 10.66 -7.35 16.70
N GLY A 358 11.28 -7.75 15.59
CA GLY A 358 11.07 -9.06 14.96
C GLY A 358 10.60 -9.00 13.51
N LEU A 359 10.11 -7.86 13.03
CA LEU A 359 9.64 -7.70 11.64
C LEU A 359 9.77 -6.25 11.16
N PHE A 360 10.22 -6.06 9.91
CA PHE A 360 10.26 -4.76 9.24
C PHE A 360 8.99 -4.57 8.40
N LEU A 361 8.08 -3.71 8.87
CA LEU A 361 6.73 -3.57 8.28
C LEU A 361 6.73 -2.87 6.91
N ASP A 362 7.75 -2.07 6.62
CA ASP A 362 7.99 -1.45 5.30
C ASP A 362 8.27 -2.48 4.19
N GLN A 363 8.58 -3.72 4.55
CA GLN A 363 8.75 -4.84 3.62
C GLN A 363 7.48 -5.69 3.41
N ARG A 364 6.34 -5.31 4.02
CA ARG A 364 5.08 -6.09 3.97
C ARG A 364 4.67 -6.44 2.54
N ASP A 365 4.63 -5.46 1.65
CA ASP A 365 4.16 -5.67 0.28
C ASP A 365 5.16 -6.52 -0.51
N ASN A 366 6.47 -6.44 -0.22
CA ASN A 366 7.46 -7.33 -0.81
C ASN A 366 7.31 -8.78 -0.34
N ARG A 367 7.01 -9.03 0.93
CA ARG A 367 6.68 -10.36 1.45
C ARG A 367 5.41 -10.92 0.81
N ARG A 368 4.39 -10.09 0.61
CA ARG A 368 3.14 -10.46 -0.09
C ARG A 368 3.35 -10.92 -1.53
N ARG A 369 4.34 -10.38 -2.24
CA ARG A 369 4.70 -10.80 -3.61
C ARG A 369 5.18 -12.26 -3.66
N PHE A 370 5.80 -12.78 -2.59
CA PHE A 370 6.13 -14.20 -2.47
C PHE A 370 4.89 -15.08 -2.27
N LEU A 371 3.97 -14.68 -1.38
CA LEU A 371 2.74 -15.43 -1.11
C LEU A 371 1.89 -15.65 -2.36
N THR A 372 1.81 -14.61 -3.19
CA THR A 372 0.94 -14.58 -4.36
C THR A 372 1.63 -14.97 -5.66
N GLY A 373 2.97 -15.01 -5.67
CA GLY A 373 3.75 -15.19 -6.89
C GLY A 373 3.57 -14.04 -7.90
N HIS A 374 3.03 -12.90 -7.48
CA HIS A 374 2.77 -11.73 -8.33
C HIS A 374 3.63 -10.56 -7.85
N VAL A 375 4.64 -10.19 -8.63
CA VAL A 375 5.52 -9.06 -8.30
C VAL A 375 4.87 -7.74 -8.66
N ALA A 376 4.31 -7.67 -9.87
CA ALA A 376 3.70 -6.47 -10.43
C ALA A 376 2.83 -6.83 -11.65
N ALA A 377 2.05 -5.88 -12.17
CA ALA A 377 1.33 -6.05 -13.43
C ALA A 377 2.26 -6.53 -14.56
N GLY A 378 1.97 -7.70 -15.12
CA GLY A 378 2.79 -8.32 -16.17
C GLY A 378 4.10 -8.96 -15.69
N PHE A 379 4.35 -8.98 -14.39
CA PHE A 379 5.55 -9.56 -13.78
C PHE A 379 5.14 -10.59 -12.71
N ALA A 380 5.04 -11.85 -13.13
CA ALA A 380 4.95 -12.98 -12.21
C ALA A 380 6.31 -13.25 -11.58
N LEU A 381 6.36 -13.68 -10.32
CA LEU A 381 7.60 -14.07 -9.64
C LEU A 381 8.20 -15.33 -10.31
N PHE A 382 7.34 -16.28 -10.64
CA PHE A 382 7.72 -17.56 -11.24
C PHE A 382 7.12 -17.70 -12.64
N ASN A 383 7.86 -18.29 -13.58
CA ASN A 383 7.34 -18.54 -14.93
C ASN A 383 6.40 -19.75 -14.90
N ALA A 384 5.14 -19.54 -15.27
CA ALA A 384 4.13 -20.60 -15.38
C ALA A 384 4.42 -21.63 -16.49
N GLU A 385 5.28 -21.28 -17.45
CA GLU A 385 5.67 -22.15 -18.58
C GLU A 385 6.54 -23.33 -18.13
N ARG A 386 7.20 -23.24 -16.98
CA ARG A 386 7.78 -24.43 -16.35
C ARG A 386 6.64 -25.15 -15.66
N GLY A 387 6.27 -26.33 -16.14
CA GLY A 387 5.36 -27.27 -15.45
C GLY A 387 5.86 -27.74 -14.07
N THR A 388 6.76 -27.00 -13.44
CA THR A 388 7.28 -27.20 -12.10
C THR A 388 6.13 -27.02 -11.11
N ARG A 389 5.84 -28.09 -10.36
CA ARG A 389 4.96 -28.01 -9.20
C ARG A 389 5.57 -26.99 -8.22
N LYS A 390 4.75 -26.22 -7.50
CA LYS A 390 5.20 -25.20 -6.52
C LYS A 390 6.32 -25.70 -5.57
N ALA A 391 6.33 -26.99 -5.26
CA ALA A 391 7.31 -27.70 -4.43
C ALA A 391 8.76 -27.78 -4.99
N GLU A 392 9.03 -27.30 -6.20
CA GLU A 392 10.38 -27.33 -6.82
C GLU A 392 11.09 -25.96 -6.87
N LEU A 393 10.43 -24.90 -6.41
CA LEU A 393 11.00 -23.55 -6.44
C LEU A 393 12.04 -23.38 -5.33
N GLU A 394 13.27 -23.02 -5.70
CA GLU A 394 14.38 -22.78 -4.76
C GLU A 394 14.57 -21.27 -4.57
N ILE A 395 14.40 -20.77 -3.33
CA ILE A 395 14.60 -19.36 -2.98
C ILE A 395 15.74 -19.21 -1.98
N LEU A 396 16.70 -18.35 -2.30
CA LEU A 396 17.75 -17.92 -1.37
C LEU A 396 17.38 -16.58 -0.74
N ASN A 397 17.24 -16.56 0.58
CA ASN A 397 17.05 -15.34 1.36
C ASN A 397 18.34 -15.01 2.13
N THR A 398 19.04 -13.96 1.70
CA THR A 398 20.26 -13.48 2.36
C THR A 398 19.94 -12.34 3.32
N PHE A 399 20.73 -12.20 4.39
CA PHE A 399 20.45 -11.25 5.47
C PHE A 399 19.04 -11.45 6.04
N THR A 400 18.69 -12.72 6.23
CA THR A 400 17.29 -13.16 6.40
C THR A 400 16.63 -12.60 7.66
N TYR A 401 17.41 -12.12 8.65
CA TYR A 401 16.91 -11.73 9.96
C TYR A 401 16.01 -12.85 10.54
N THR A 402 14.77 -12.55 10.92
CA THR A 402 13.79 -13.51 11.45
C THR A 402 13.06 -14.30 10.36
N CYS A 403 13.61 -14.37 9.15
CA CYS A 403 13.13 -15.18 8.03
C CYS A 403 11.77 -14.80 7.43
N GLY A 404 11.35 -13.53 7.55
CA GLY A 404 10.06 -13.05 7.04
C GLY A 404 9.79 -13.40 5.57
N PHE A 405 10.74 -13.14 4.66
CA PHE A 405 10.60 -13.51 3.25
C PHE A 405 10.55 -15.03 3.05
N SER A 406 11.39 -15.78 3.77
CA SER A 406 11.44 -17.24 3.67
C SER A 406 10.13 -17.90 4.12
N VAL A 407 9.52 -17.42 5.21
CA VAL A 407 8.23 -17.94 5.68
C VAL A 407 7.13 -17.71 4.62
N CYS A 408 7.07 -16.51 4.04
CA CYS A 408 6.11 -16.22 2.97
C CYS A 408 6.33 -17.07 1.72
N ALA A 409 7.59 -17.25 1.30
CA ALA A 409 7.96 -18.12 0.19
C ALA A 409 7.60 -19.59 0.45
N ALA A 410 7.90 -20.09 1.64
CA ALA A 410 7.61 -21.47 2.05
C ALA A 410 6.11 -21.74 2.15
N LYS A 411 5.33 -20.78 2.67
CA LYS A 411 3.86 -20.86 2.67
C LYS A 411 3.26 -20.90 1.27
N ALA A 412 3.94 -20.30 0.29
CA ALA A 412 3.59 -20.41 -1.14
C ALA A 412 4.06 -21.72 -1.79
N GLY A 413 4.75 -22.60 -1.04
CA GLY A 413 5.21 -23.93 -1.46
C GLY A 413 6.66 -24.01 -1.88
N ALA A 414 7.44 -22.92 -1.81
CA ALA A 414 8.84 -22.92 -2.22
C ALA A 414 9.77 -23.53 -1.15
N ARG A 415 10.84 -24.20 -1.57
CA ARG A 415 11.95 -24.55 -0.68
C ARG A 415 12.86 -23.34 -0.51
N THR A 416 13.26 -23.06 0.73
CA THR A 416 14.01 -21.84 1.07
C THR A 416 15.36 -22.15 1.70
N THR A 417 16.35 -21.34 1.37
CA THR A 417 17.63 -21.25 2.06
C THR A 417 17.74 -19.88 2.73
N SER A 418 17.74 -19.85 4.05
CA SER A 418 17.81 -18.65 4.88
C SER A 418 19.22 -18.49 5.42
N LEU A 419 19.88 -17.36 5.12
CA LEU A 419 21.29 -17.13 5.45
C LEU A 419 21.47 -15.84 6.26
N ASP A 420 22.02 -15.97 7.47
CA ASP A 420 22.27 -14.84 8.39
C ASP A 420 23.56 -14.98 9.20
N LEU A 421 24.06 -13.85 9.70
CA LEU A 421 25.19 -13.79 10.63
C LEU A 421 24.76 -14.06 12.09
N SER A 422 23.48 -14.18 12.39
CA SER A 422 22.94 -14.40 13.73
C SER A 422 22.26 -15.76 13.86
N LYS A 423 22.85 -16.67 14.65
CA LYS A 423 22.17 -17.92 15.03
C LYS A 423 20.84 -17.66 15.74
N LYS A 424 20.81 -16.64 16.60
CA LYS A 424 19.60 -16.23 17.34
C LYS A 424 18.44 -15.92 16.37
N TYR A 425 18.70 -15.18 15.30
CA TYR A 425 17.66 -14.83 14.33
C TYR A 425 17.26 -16.00 13.44
N LEU A 426 18.18 -16.93 13.14
CA LEU A 426 17.83 -18.17 12.44
C LEU A 426 16.92 -19.07 13.29
N GLU A 427 17.19 -19.21 14.59
CA GLU A 427 16.30 -19.95 15.50
C GLU A 427 14.94 -19.25 15.66
N TRP A 428 14.93 -17.91 15.69
CA TRP A 428 13.66 -17.16 15.61
C TRP A 428 12.94 -17.45 14.29
N GLY A 429 13.65 -17.45 13.17
CA GLY A 429 13.10 -17.84 11.87
C GLY A 429 12.43 -19.21 11.88
N LYS A 430 13.07 -20.23 12.47
CA LYS A 430 12.47 -21.57 12.61
C LYS A 430 11.16 -21.55 13.42
N ARG A 431 11.07 -20.71 14.47
CA ARG A 431 9.81 -20.52 15.21
C ARG A 431 8.73 -19.87 14.34
N ASN A 432 9.08 -18.89 13.51
CA ASN A 432 8.14 -18.31 12.53
C ASN A 432 7.66 -19.34 11.47
N PHE A 433 8.52 -20.28 11.08
CA PHE A 433 8.10 -21.42 10.25
C PHE A 433 7.07 -22.29 10.99
N ALA A 434 7.37 -22.70 12.22
CA ALA A 434 6.49 -23.54 13.03
C ALA A 434 5.12 -22.87 13.31
N LEU A 435 5.09 -21.56 13.59
CA LEU A 435 3.85 -20.78 13.74
C LEU A 435 2.93 -20.89 12.51
N ASN A 436 3.52 -21.01 11.32
CA ASN A 436 2.78 -21.13 10.07
C ASN A 436 2.59 -22.58 9.61
N GLN A 437 2.77 -23.57 10.51
CA GLN A 437 2.63 -25.00 10.21
C GLN A 437 3.57 -25.47 9.10
N LEU A 438 4.73 -24.82 8.97
CA LEU A 438 5.80 -25.20 8.05
C LEU A 438 6.86 -25.97 8.82
N ASP A 439 7.25 -27.15 8.34
CA ASP A 439 8.34 -27.94 8.93
C ASP A 439 9.70 -27.31 8.58
N PRO A 440 10.46 -26.77 9.56
CA PRO A 440 11.78 -26.21 9.28
C PRO A 440 12.78 -27.22 8.68
N ALA A 441 12.60 -28.53 8.89
CA ALA A 441 13.51 -29.55 8.36
C ALA A 441 13.47 -29.66 6.83
N GLY A 442 12.39 -29.19 6.18
CA GLY A 442 12.29 -29.08 4.73
C GLY A 442 13.10 -27.94 4.11
N HIS A 443 13.72 -27.09 4.94
CA HIS A 443 14.36 -25.84 4.54
C HIS A 443 15.78 -25.72 5.12
N ASP A 444 16.62 -24.90 4.50
CA ASP A 444 18.00 -24.69 4.95
C ASP A 444 18.12 -23.41 5.78
N PHE A 445 18.76 -23.50 6.95
CA PHE A 445 19.08 -22.36 7.82
C PHE A 445 20.58 -22.30 8.03
N ILE A 446 21.23 -21.34 7.37
CA ILE A 446 22.68 -21.25 7.27
C ILE A 446 23.19 -20.09 8.10
N TYR A 447 23.99 -20.40 9.12
CA TYR A 447 24.77 -19.42 9.85
C TYR A 447 26.07 -19.12 9.12
N GLY A 448 26.31 -17.85 8.78
CA GLY A 448 27.60 -17.39 8.30
C GLY A 448 27.55 -16.15 7.44
N ASP A 449 28.73 -15.77 6.96
CA ASP A 449 28.93 -14.60 6.10
C ASP A 449 28.29 -14.80 4.72
N VAL A 450 27.52 -13.81 4.28
CA VAL A 450 26.77 -13.89 3.02
C VAL A 450 27.69 -14.05 1.81
N PHE A 451 28.76 -13.25 1.72
CA PHE A 451 29.70 -13.31 0.60
C PHE A 451 30.47 -14.63 0.57
N ALA A 452 30.87 -15.15 1.72
CA ALA A 452 31.53 -16.45 1.82
C ALA A 452 30.60 -17.59 1.37
N TRP A 453 29.33 -17.57 1.80
CA TRP A 453 28.37 -18.60 1.43
C TRP A 453 27.92 -18.51 -0.01
N LEU A 454 27.71 -17.32 -0.58
CA LEU A 454 27.43 -17.17 -2.02
C LEU A 454 28.53 -17.82 -2.86
N ARG A 455 29.81 -17.57 -2.55
CA ARG A 455 30.94 -18.23 -3.22
C ARG A 455 30.92 -19.75 -3.04
N ARG A 456 30.62 -20.25 -1.83
CA ARG A 456 30.54 -21.69 -1.56
C ARG A 456 29.39 -22.36 -2.32
N LEU A 457 28.22 -21.74 -2.35
CA LEU A 457 27.04 -22.22 -3.08
C LEU A 457 27.30 -22.23 -4.59
N ALA A 458 27.96 -21.19 -5.11
CA ALA A 458 28.37 -21.12 -6.50
C ALA A 458 29.33 -22.26 -6.87
N LYS A 459 30.36 -22.52 -6.06
CA LYS A 459 31.29 -23.66 -6.21
C LYS A 459 30.59 -25.02 -6.17
N LYS A 460 29.58 -25.16 -5.32
CA LYS A 460 28.72 -26.35 -5.25
C LYS A 460 27.69 -26.43 -6.37
N GLN A 461 27.70 -25.47 -7.31
CA GLN A 461 26.74 -25.37 -8.40
C GLN A 461 25.26 -25.30 -7.96
N ARG A 462 24.99 -24.90 -6.71
CA ARG A 462 23.61 -24.66 -6.26
C ARG A 462 23.11 -23.37 -6.91
N ARG A 463 21.90 -23.42 -7.46
CA ARG A 463 21.26 -22.29 -8.15
C ARG A 463 19.82 -22.11 -7.67
N PHE A 464 19.36 -20.87 -7.65
CA PHE A 464 18.06 -20.48 -7.11
C PHE A 464 17.19 -19.81 -8.17
N ASP A 465 15.88 -20.05 -8.11
CA ASP A 465 14.88 -19.39 -8.96
C ASP A 465 14.66 -17.94 -8.52
N CYS A 466 14.84 -17.67 -7.22
CA CYS A 466 14.84 -16.32 -6.68
C CYS A 466 15.94 -16.10 -5.64
N VAL A 467 16.57 -14.93 -5.65
CA VAL A 467 17.53 -14.49 -4.63
C VAL A 467 17.08 -13.16 -4.03
N VAL A 468 17.04 -13.08 -2.70
CA VAL A 468 16.68 -11.88 -1.93
C VAL A 468 17.93 -11.26 -1.31
N LEU A 469 18.13 -9.97 -1.56
CA LEU A 469 19.16 -9.12 -1.00
C LEU A 469 18.50 -7.98 -0.22
N ASP A 470 18.48 -8.08 1.10
CA ASP A 470 18.01 -6.99 1.99
C ASP A 470 19.02 -6.76 3.13
N PRO A 471 20.27 -6.35 2.80
CA PRO A 471 21.30 -6.16 3.80
C PRO A 471 21.01 -4.99 4.74
N PRO A 472 21.55 -4.99 5.97
CA PRO A 472 21.63 -3.77 6.77
C PRO A 472 22.51 -2.72 6.07
N THR A 473 22.34 -1.44 6.41
CA THR A 473 23.16 -0.33 5.86
C THR A 473 24.66 -0.55 6.07
N PHE A 474 25.02 -1.14 7.20
CA PHE A 474 26.37 -1.53 7.54
C PHE A 474 26.39 -2.94 8.12
N SER A 475 27.34 -3.76 7.67
CA SER A 475 27.60 -5.08 8.25
C SER A 475 29.10 -5.32 8.40
N ARG A 476 29.49 -5.97 9.49
CA ARG A 476 30.88 -6.37 9.75
C ARG A 476 30.93 -7.85 10.10
N SER A 477 31.78 -8.57 9.37
CA SER A 477 32.08 -9.98 9.58
C SER A 477 33.59 -10.13 9.83
N LYS A 478 34.00 -11.22 10.49
CA LYS A 478 35.42 -11.55 10.62
C LYS A 478 36.03 -12.09 9.31
N GLN A 479 35.19 -12.51 8.35
CA GLN A 479 35.61 -13.21 7.13
C GLN A 479 35.58 -12.35 5.87
N HIS A 480 35.01 -11.15 5.95
CA HIS A 480 34.88 -10.23 4.82
C HIS A 480 35.16 -8.79 5.28
N ARG A 481 35.58 -7.93 4.34
CA ARG A 481 35.67 -6.49 4.62
C ARG A 481 34.30 -5.95 5.05
N ALA A 482 34.30 -4.90 5.86
CA ALA A 482 33.05 -4.26 6.26
C ALA A 482 32.25 -3.84 5.01
N PHE A 483 30.97 -4.17 5.00
CA PHE A 483 30.04 -3.87 3.92
C PHE A 483 29.29 -2.57 4.25
N GLN A 484 29.25 -1.65 3.28
CA GLN A 484 28.42 -0.44 3.32
C GLN A 484 27.46 -0.47 2.13
N ALA A 485 26.15 -0.47 2.40
CA ALA A 485 25.13 -0.57 1.37
C ALA A 485 25.20 0.57 0.34
N GLU A 486 25.70 1.75 0.73
CA GLU A 486 25.86 2.90 -0.17
C GLU A 486 26.98 2.71 -1.19
N LYS A 487 27.98 1.85 -0.92
CA LYS A 487 29.20 1.72 -1.74
C LYS A 487 29.36 0.34 -2.36
N ASP A 488 28.99 -0.69 -1.63
CA ASP A 488 29.35 -2.07 -1.91
C ASP A 488 28.16 -2.89 -2.45
N TYR A 489 27.00 -2.28 -2.71
CA TYR A 489 25.80 -3.02 -3.12
C TYR A 489 25.99 -3.76 -4.44
N GLY A 490 26.69 -3.15 -5.42
CA GLY A 490 27.00 -3.79 -6.69
C GLY A 490 27.79 -5.09 -6.55
N GLU A 491 28.73 -5.15 -5.60
CA GLU A 491 29.50 -6.37 -5.30
C GLU A 491 28.59 -7.50 -4.80
N LEU A 492 27.64 -7.16 -3.93
CA LEU A 492 26.64 -8.11 -3.43
C LEU A 492 25.76 -8.65 -4.56
N VAL A 493 25.34 -7.78 -5.50
CA VAL A 493 24.57 -8.19 -6.67
C VAL A 493 25.37 -9.15 -7.55
N VAL A 494 26.64 -8.86 -7.87
CA VAL A 494 27.49 -9.77 -8.65
C VAL A 494 27.63 -11.14 -7.97
N ALA A 495 27.86 -11.16 -6.66
CA ALA A 495 27.94 -12.41 -5.90
C ALA A 495 26.62 -13.20 -5.96
N ALA A 496 25.48 -12.53 -5.86
CA ALA A 496 24.15 -13.14 -5.95
C ALA A 496 23.85 -13.72 -7.34
N LEU A 497 24.27 -13.02 -8.40
CA LEU A 497 24.08 -13.48 -9.78
C LEU A 497 24.80 -14.80 -10.07
N SER A 498 25.91 -15.08 -9.38
CA SER A 498 26.64 -16.35 -9.52
C SER A 498 25.84 -17.58 -9.07
N VAL A 499 24.78 -17.38 -8.28
CA VAL A 499 23.87 -18.43 -7.79
C VAL A 499 22.44 -18.28 -8.32
N LEU A 500 22.14 -17.26 -9.13
CA LEU A 500 20.83 -17.07 -9.73
C LEU A 500 20.70 -17.91 -11.01
N LYS A 501 19.60 -18.64 -11.18
CA LYS A 501 19.30 -19.37 -12.42
C LYS A 501 19.10 -18.39 -13.60
N GLY A 502 19.29 -18.87 -14.82
CA GLY A 502 18.81 -18.15 -16.02
C GLY A 502 17.30 -17.94 -15.97
N ASN A 503 16.83 -16.75 -16.35
CA ASN A 503 15.47 -16.27 -16.14
C ASN A 503 15.02 -16.21 -14.66
N GLY A 504 15.93 -16.29 -13.69
CA GLY A 504 15.63 -16.15 -12.27
C GLY A 504 15.27 -14.71 -11.86
N VAL A 505 14.68 -14.55 -10.68
CA VAL A 505 14.28 -13.25 -10.14
C VAL A 505 15.20 -12.81 -9.00
N LEU A 506 15.76 -11.60 -9.11
CA LEU A 506 16.50 -10.94 -8.05
C LEU A 506 15.58 -9.91 -7.38
N LEU A 507 15.43 -10.01 -6.06
CA LEU A 507 14.91 -8.95 -5.21
C LEU A 507 16.10 -8.24 -4.56
N ALA A 508 16.32 -6.97 -4.90
CA ALA A 508 17.33 -6.11 -4.29
C ALA A 508 16.64 -4.98 -3.52
N SER A 509 16.98 -4.84 -2.25
CA SER A 509 16.41 -3.87 -1.31
C SER A 509 17.48 -3.21 -0.44
N THR A 510 17.27 -1.95 -0.08
CA THR A 510 18.09 -1.23 0.90
C THR A 510 17.32 -0.11 1.59
N ASN A 511 17.54 0.05 2.90
CA ASN A 511 17.02 1.15 3.72
C ASN A 511 18.04 2.27 3.95
N ALA A 512 19.17 2.27 3.23
CA ALA A 512 20.24 3.25 3.36
C ALA A 512 19.78 4.66 2.95
N ALA A 513 19.31 5.47 3.89
CA ALA A 513 18.65 6.76 3.62
C ALA A 513 19.46 7.74 2.75
N LYS A 514 20.81 7.66 2.77
CA LYS A 514 21.69 8.53 1.98
C LYS A 514 21.82 8.14 0.50
N LEU A 515 21.47 6.91 0.15
CA LEU A 515 21.50 6.42 -1.22
C LEU A 515 20.20 6.79 -1.93
N SER A 516 20.26 7.52 -3.04
CA SER A 516 19.08 7.86 -3.82
C SER A 516 18.54 6.63 -4.59
N PRO A 517 17.25 6.62 -4.97
CA PRO A 517 16.70 5.57 -5.83
C PRO A 517 17.45 5.40 -7.15
N GLN A 518 17.90 6.50 -7.76
CA GLN A 518 18.63 6.48 -9.01
C GLN A 518 20.00 5.82 -8.86
N GLU A 519 20.81 6.27 -7.90
CA GLU A 519 22.12 5.67 -7.63
C GLU A 519 22.01 4.20 -7.27
N PHE A 520 21.00 3.83 -6.47
CA PHE A 520 20.74 2.43 -6.14
C PHE A 520 20.44 1.59 -7.39
N LEU A 521 19.55 2.06 -8.28
CA LEU A 521 19.23 1.36 -9.51
C LEU A 521 20.44 1.28 -10.46
N GLU A 522 21.25 2.33 -10.54
CA GLU A 522 22.49 2.33 -11.33
C GLU A 522 23.48 1.29 -10.79
N GLN A 523 23.66 1.19 -9.47
CA GLN A 523 24.51 0.15 -8.86
C GLN A 523 24.00 -1.27 -9.17
N VAL A 524 22.70 -1.53 -9.01
CA VAL A 524 22.12 -2.85 -9.23
C VAL A 524 22.14 -3.22 -10.71
N THR A 525 21.63 -2.36 -11.58
CA THR A 525 21.55 -2.65 -13.03
C THR A 525 22.93 -2.65 -13.70
N GLY A 526 23.84 -1.78 -13.24
CA GLY A 526 25.24 -1.79 -13.65
C GLY A 526 25.95 -3.10 -13.30
N ALA A 527 25.72 -3.62 -12.09
CA ALA A 527 26.26 -4.91 -11.66
C ALA A 527 25.74 -6.10 -12.50
N VAL A 528 24.45 -6.09 -12.88
CA VAL A 528 23.88 -7.11 -13.78
C VAL A 528 24.57 -7.10 -15.14
N ARG A 529 24.76 -5.91 -15.72
CA ARG A 529 25.46 -5.76 -17.01
C ARG A 529 26.94 -6.15 -16.92
N ALA A 530 27.62 -5.76 -15.85
CA ALA A 530 29.02 -6.12 -15.61
C ALA A 530 29.23 -7.63 -15.47
N ALA A 531 28.23 -8.34 -14.92
CA ALA A 531 28.20 -9.80 -14.87
C ALA A 531 27.82 -10.46 -16.21
N GLN A 532 27.70 -9.68 -17.30
CA GLN A 532 27.32 -10.14 -18.64
C GLN A 532 25.95 -10.85 -18.69
N ARG A 533 25.01 -10.39 -17.87
CA ARG A 533 23.62 -10.88 -17.81
C ARG A 533 22.68 -9.80 -18.33
N SER A 534 21.51 -10.19 -18.82
CA SER A 534 20.49 -9.26 -19.34
C SER A 534 19.36 -9.04 -18.35
N ILE A 535 18.78 -7.83 -18.33
CA ILE A 535 17.56 -7.55 -17.56
C ILE A 535 16.37 -7.72 -18.51
N ILE A 536 15.50 -8.68 -18.21
CA ILE A 536 14.33 -9.03 -19.04
C ILE A 536 13.10 -8.25 -18.56
N GLN A 537 12.92 -8.15 -17.25
CA GLN A 537 11.86 -7.36 -16.62
C GLN A 537 12.41 -6.63 -15.41
N GLN A 538 11.87 -5.44 -15.14
CA GLN A 538 12.25 -4.61 -14.01
C GLN A 538 10.99 -3.98 -13.40
N HIS A 539 10.89 -4.01 -12.07
CA HIS A 539 9.88 -3.29 -11.31
C HIS A 539 10.51 -2.65 -10.07
N TYR A 540 10.44 -1.33 -9.99
CA TYR A 540 10.80 -0.60 -8.77
C TYR A 540 9.57 -0.57 -7.85
N ALA A 541 9.71 -1.13 -6.66
CA ALA A 541 8.65 -1.15 -5.66
C ALA A 541 8.93 -0.05 -4.61
N PRO A 542 8.11 1.01 -4.55
CA PRO A 542 8.25 2.03 -3.51
C PRO A 542 7.79 1.48 -2.14
N GLN A 543 8.01 2.27 -1.10
CA GLN A 543 7.52 1.95 0.25
C GLN A 543 5.99 1.78 0.26
N PRO A 544 5.45 0.91 1.12
CA PRO A 544 4.02 0.63 1.15
C PRO A 544 3.21 1.86 1.60
N PRO A 545 1.91 1.94 1.27
CA PRO A 545 1.11 3.15 1.49
C PRO A 545 0.95 3.61 2.95
N ASP A 546 1.17 2.74 3.93
CA ASP A 546 1.19 3.10 5.36
C ASP A 546 2.49 3.80 5.79
N PHE A 547 3.48 3.89 4.89
CA PHE A 547 4.71 4.69 4.98
C PHE A 547 4.68 5.82 3.92
N PRO A 548 3.72 6.77 4.03
CA PRO A 548 3.50 7.80 3.03
C PRO A 548 4.74 8.67 2.82
N ILE A 549 5.05 8.94 1.56
CA ILE A 549 6.21 9.75 1.16
C ILE A 549 5.78 11.20 0.97
N THR A 550 6.51 12.12 1.61
CA THR A 550 6.40 13.56 1.39
C THR A 550 7.77 14.19 1.22
N ARG A 551 7.83 15.49 0.92
CA ARG A 551 9.11 16.22 0.91
C ARG A 551 9.73 16.31 2.31
N ALA A 552 8.91 16.38 3.35
CA ALA A 552 9.35 16.45 4.74
C ALA A 552 9.73 15.07 5.29
N GLU A 553 9.12 14.00 4.77
CA GLU A 553 9.43 12.61 5.10
C GLU A 553 9.73 11.84 3.80
N PRO A 554 10.95 11.96 3.26
CA PRO A 554 11.32 11.32 2.00
C PRO A 554 11.43 9.79 2.15
N ALA A 555 11.28 9.08 1.04
CA ALA A 555 11.45 7.63 1.02
C ALA A 555 12.87 7.24 1.43
N TYR A 556 13.01 6.30 2.37
CA TYR A 556 14.29 5.72 2.75
C TYR A 556 14.48 4.32 2.17
N LEU A 557 13.39 3.57 1.95
CA LEU A 557 13.42 2.23 1.37
C LEU A 557 13.49 2.32 -0.17
N LYS A 558 14.48 1.63 -0.75
CA LYS A 558 14.57 1.39 -2.19
C LYS A 558 14.47 -0.10 -2.44
N THR A 559 13.57 -0.52 -3.31
CA THR A 559 13.43 -1.92 -3.69
C THR A 559 13.25 -2.05 -5.20
N VAL A 560 13.97 -2.99 -5.80
CA VAL A 560 13.83 -3.36 -7.20
C VAL A 560 13.75 -4.88 -7.35
N TRP A 561 12.82 -5.30 -8.19
CA TRP A 561 12.67 -6.67 -8.65
C TRP A 561 13.17 -6.75 -10.10
N LEU A 562 14.08 -7.69 -10.38
CA LEU A 562 14.65 -7.90 -11.72
C LEU A 562 14.49 -9.35 -12.14
N ARG A 563 13.96 -9.60 -13.33
CA ARG A 563 14.11 -10.89 -14.02
C ARG A 563 15.38 -10.85 -14.85
N VAL A 564 16.30 -11.77 -14.59
CA VAL A 564 17.65 -11.76 -15.18
C VAL A 564 17.85 -12.97 -16.10
N GLY A 565 18.25 -12.70 -17.35
CA GLY A 565 18.55 -13.69 -18.39
C GLY A 565 19.86 -14.41 -18.15
#